data_AF-A0A0S7YIK0-F1
#
_entry.id   AF-A0A0S7YIK0-F1
#
_cell.length_a   1.000
_cell.length_b   1.000
_cell.length_c   1.000
_cell.angle_alpha   90.00
_cell.angle_beta   90.00
_cell.angle_gamma   90.00
#
_symmetry.space_group_name_H-M   'P 1'
#
loop_
_entity.id
_entity.type
_entity.pdbx_description
1 polymer ?
#
loop_
_entity_poly.entity_id
_entity_poly.type
_entity_poly.pdbx_seq_one_letter_code
_entity_poly.pdbx_strand_id
1 'polypeptide(L)'
;MKKRLVWLIFFVLFCNKLPIGEDELNLRGDFTAQYVDFTPYFTATEYKNIPLGSSSNLVVGKKSDYESRILLRFNFPSSLEQGLDEIKLILYHNNNLENDPVTFSIHLLTESFDEAEATWYHRTQTEDWDTGGGDYQEDSLRFGESEGDSLVVYFNYIELEQIKAAPGMIIIPQDSGFVGFYSRESGKPPIIQLIKNDEVTILTLDDDCHILTGPTPYPTEDWIGSGMAYRNYVKFLFDTLLVDDDDKKVVFAELTVKPSEVFGMRDTIEIAVRQLLEPLDDFDTPTSPLIDLKKFAIDDTIFTLDVIKHVQKAIDYPDSNFGFFIYLSPENYDISTVKFEAVSHHLTVGYILPPDER
;
A
#
# COMPACT_ATOMS: atom_id res chain seq x y z
N MET A 1 -25.73 -50.92 38.49
CA MET A 1 -24.32 -51.12 38.08
C MET A 1 -24.07 -50.99 36.58
N LYS A 2 -24.97 -51.41 35.67
CA LYS A 2 -24.71 -51.35 34.21
C LYS A 2 -24.65 -49.94 33.57
N LYS A 3 -25.31 -48.90 34.13
CA LYS A 3 -25.29 -47.53 33.56
C LYS A 3 -24.02 -46.71 33.86
N ARG A 4 -23.24 -47.07 34.89
CA ARG A 4 -21.98 -46.37 35.21
C ARG A 4 -20.78 -46.89 34.41
N LEU A 5 -20.86 -48.12 33.88
CA LEU A 5 -19.82 -48.72 33.04
C LEU A 5 -19.80 -48.09 31.63
N VAL A 6 -20.97 -47.71 31.10
CA VAL A 6 -21.10 -47.11 29.75
C VAL A 6 -20.53 -45.69 29.70
N TRP A 7 -20.66 -44.92 30.79
CA TRP A 7 -20.07 -43.58 30.90
C TRP A 7 -18.54 -43.61 31.07
N LEU A 8 -17.98 -44.65 31.70
CA LEU A 8 -16.54 -44.82 31.82
C LEU A 8 -15.90 -45.20 30.47
N ILE A 9 -16.59 -46.01 29.65
CA ILE A 9 -16.14 -46.39 28.31
C ILE A 9 -16.18 -45.18 27.35
N PHE A 10 -17.16 -44.28 27.47
CA PHE A 10 -17.18 -43.03 26.69
C PHE A 10 -16.06 -42.05 27.11
N PHE A 11 -15.65 -42.05 28.37
CA PHE A 11 -14.53 -41.18 28.83
C PHE A 11 -13.15 -41.69 28.39
N VAL A 12 -12.98 -43.01 28.21
CA VAL A 12 -11.71 -43.60 27.73
C VAL A 12 -11.60 -43.55 26.20
N LEU A 13 -12.72 -43.54 25.46
CA LEU A 13 -12.71 -43.43 24.00
C LEU A 13 -12.61 -41.98 23.47
N PHE A 14 -12.73 -40.97 24.33
CA PHE A 14 -12.63 -39.55 23.96
C PHE A 14 -11.50 -38.80 24.67
N CYS A 15 -10.56 -39.51 25.31
CA CYS A 15 -9.39 -38.91 25.93
C CYS A 15 -8.19 -38.96 24.97
N ASN A 16 -7.71 -37.75 24.64
CA ASN A 16 -6.43 -37.40 24.05
C ASN A 16 -6.22 -37.67 22.56
N LYS A 17 -6.76 -36.76 21.75
CA LYS A 17 -5.95 -36.08 20.72
C LYS A 17 -6.08 -34.58 20.93
N LEU A 18 -5.40 -34.09 21.97
CA LEU A 18 -5.09 -32.67 22.03
C LEU A 18 -3.76 -32.52 21.29
N PRO A 19 -3.61 -31.52 20.40
CA PRO A 19 -2.36 -31.31 19.67
C PRO A 19 -1.20 -31.21 20.66
N ILE A 20 -0.12 -31.92 20.36
CA ILE A 20 1.06 -32.03 21.21
C ILE A 20 1.61 -30.62 21.47
N GLY A 21 1.62 -30.20 22.74
CA GLY A 21 2.18 -28.90 23.15
C GLY A 21 3.70 -28.83 22.91
N GLU A 22 4.22 -27.61 22.73
CA GLU A 22 5.66 -27.38 22.42
C GLU A 22 6.61 -28.00 23.45
N ASP A 23 6.18 -28.04 24.72
CA ASP A 23 6.94 -28.62 25.83
C ASP A 23 7.09 -30.15 25.71
N GLU A 24 6.11 -30.84 25.13
CA GLU A 24 6.16 -32.28 24.93
C GLU A 24 7.00 -32.67 23.70
N LEU A 25 7.07 -31.82 22.68
CA LEU A 25 7.93 -32.02 21.51
C LEU A 25 9.41 -31.99 21.88
N ASN A 26 9.84 -31.01 22.67
CA ASN A 26 11.24 -30.86 23.09
C ASN A 26 11.76 -32.03 23.96
N LEU A 27 10.87 -32.78 24.62
CA LEU A 27 11.22 -33.94 25.43
C LEU A 27 11.42 -35.23 24.61
N ARG A 28 11.05 -35.25 23.32
CA ARG A 28 10.84 -36.48 22.54
C ARG A 28 11.92 -36.83 21.49
N GLY A 29 12.98 -36.02 21.33
CA GLY A 29 14.20 -36.37 20.57
C GLY A 29 14.50 -35.50 19.33
N ASP A 30 15.47 -35.92 18.51
CA ASP A 30 15.83 -35.27 17.24
C ASP A 30 14.76 -35.56 16.18
N PHE A 31 14.11 -34.52 15.66
CA PHE A 31 13.13 -34.63 14.57
C PHE A 31 13.80 -34.32 13.23
N THR A 32 13.46 -35.10 12.20
CA THR A 32 13.83 -34.77 10.82
C THR A 32 12.64 -34.10 10.14
N ALA A 33 12.80 -32.84 9.75
CA ALA A 33 11.78 -32.12 8.98
C ALA A 33 11.63 -32.74 7.59
N GLN A 34 10.39 -32.96 7.19
CA GLN A 34 10.01 -33.30 5.83
C GLN A 34 9.60 -32.01 5.12
N TYR A 35 9.91 -31.93 3.82
CA TYR A 35 9.61 -30.75 3.01
C TYR A 35 8.63 -31.11 1.90
N VAL A 36 7.72 -30.19 1.65
CA VAL A 36 6.77 -30.27 0.55
C VAL A 36 6.65 -28.90 -0.09
N ASP A 37 6.58 -28.89 -1.41
CA ASP A 37 6.45 -27.70 -2.22
C ASP A 37 5.07 -27.64 -2.85
N PHE A 38 4.45 -26.47 -2.79
CA PHE A 38 3.13 -26.21 -3.35
C PHE A 38 3.20 -25.13 -4.42
N THR A 39 2.49 -25.38 -5.51
CA THR A 39 2.13 -24.35 -6.49
C THR A 39 0.77 -23.78 -6.13
N PRO A 40 0.49 -22.50 -6.44
CA PRO A 40 -0.80 -21.91 -6.18
C PRO A 40 -1.88 -22.66 -6.97
N TYR A 41 -3.01 -22.88 -6.33
CA TYR A 41 -4.22 -23.34 -7.00
C TYR A 41 -4.91 -22.20 -7.75
N PHE A 42 -4.84 -20.99 -7.18
CA PHE A 42 -5.44 -19.80 -7.74
C PHE A 42 -4.67 -18.55 -7.32
N THR A 43 -4.53 -17.60 -8.25
CA THR A 43 -4.07 -16.25 -7.99
C THR A 43 -5.01 -15.25 -8.65
N ALA A 44 -5.12 -14.06 -8.06
CA ALA A 44 -5.84 -12.93 -8.64
C ALA A 44 -5.27 -11.62 -8.11
N THR A 45 -5.41 -10.54 -8.87
CA THR A 45 -5.02 -9.20 -8.42
C THR A 45 -6.25 -8.33 -8.27
N GLU A 46 -6.49 -7.87 -7.05
CA GLU A 46 -7.46 -6.82 -6.75
C GLU A 46 -6.76 -5.47 -6.72
N TYR A 47 -7.43 -4.40 -7.15
CA TYR A 47 -6.86 -3.06 -7.14
C TYR A 47 -7.89 -1.97 -6.85
N LYS A 48 -7.41 -0.86 -6.27
CA LYS A 48 -8.26 0.26 -5.85
C LYS A 48 -7.46 1.56 -5.81
N ASN A 49 -8.04 2.67 -6.27
CA ASN A 49 -7.53 4.00 -5.95
C ASN A 49 -7.85 4.30 -4.49
N ILE A 50 -6.83 4.60 -3.71
CA ILE A 50 -6.97 4.92 -2.29
C ILE A 50 -6.58 6.38 -2.04
N PRO A 51 -7.14 7.03 -1.01
CA PRO A 51 -6.75 8.39 -0.66
C PRO A 51 -5.32 8.46 -0.14
N LEU A 52 -4.59 9.52 -0.51
CA LEU A 52 -3.17 9.72 -0.17
C LEU A 52 -2.91 11.00 0.64
N GLY A 53 -3.94 11.65 1.21
CA GLY A 53 -3.74 12.83 2.07
C GLY A 53 -3.02 12.54 3.39
N SER A 54 -2.97 11.27 3.83
CA SER A 54 -2.15 10.84 4.97
C SER A 54 -0.74 10.41 4.58
N SER A 55 -0.37 10.50 3.30
CA SER A 55 1.00 10.22 2.86
C SER A 55 1.96 11.28 3.41
N SER A 56 3.19 10.87 3.73
CA SER A 56 4.27 11.82 4.05
C SER A 56 4.79 12.58 2.83
N ASN A 57 4.33 12.22 1.63
CA ASN A 57 4.91 12.65 0.36
C ASN A 57 3.81 13.17 -0.57
N LEU A 58 4.15 14.20 -1.34
CA LEU A 58 3.37 14.67 -2.47
C LEU A 58 4.16 14.34 -3.73
N VAL A 59 3.56 13.59 -4.65
CA VAL A 59 4.24 13.22 -5.89
C VAL A 59 3.50 13.86 -7.06
N VAL A 60 4.25 14.42 -8.00
CA VAL A 60 3.73 14.87 -9.30
C VAL A 60 4.58 14.23 -10.38
N GLY A 61 3.93 13.78 -11.45
CA GLY A 61 4.64 13.15 -12.54
C GLY A 61 3.77 12.23 -13.37
N LYS A 62 4.30 11.82 -14.52
CA LYS A 62 3.65 10.81 -15.36
C LYS A 62 4.69 9.95 -16.07
N LYS A 63 4.41 8.67 -16.19
CA LYS A 63 5.26 7.73 -16.92
C LYS A 63 4.42 6.53 -17.35
N SER A 64 4.43 6.25 -18.65
CA SER A 64 3.55 5.25 -19.25
C SER A 64 2.08 5.49 -18.84
N ASP A 65 1.46 4.57 -18.11
CA ASP A 65 0.06 4.62 -17.69
C ASP A 65 -0.13 5.25 -16.31
N TYR A 66 0.96 5.65 -15.63
CA TYR A 66 0.86 6.39 -14.38
C TYR A 66 0.76 7.89 -14.62
N GLU A 67 -0.12 8.53 -13.85
CA GLU A 67 -0.18 9.98 -13.73
C GLU A 67 -0.54 10.37 -12.29
N SER A 68 0.28 11.21 -11.69
CA SER A 68 0.10 11.76 -10.36
C SER A 68 0.02 13.28 -10.41
N ARG A 69 -0.96 13.82 -9.68
CA ARG A 69 -1.22 15.26 -9.56
C ARG A 69 -1.29 15.63 -8.08
N ILE A 70 -0.87 16.84 -7.73
CA ILE A 70 -0.89 17.33 -6.35
C ILE A 70 -2.06 18.29 -6.18
N LEU A 71 -2.84 18.13 -5.11
CA LEU A 71 -3.88 19.05 -4.66
C LEU A 71 -3.39 19.82 -3.44
N LEU A 72 -3.52 21.14 -3.45
CA LEU A 72 -3.11 22.02 -2.34
C LEU A 72 -4.24 22.99 -2.01
N ARG A 73 -4.57 23.14 -0.73
CA ARG A 73 -5.43 24.22 -0.21
C ARG A 73 -4.68 24.98 0.87
N PHE A 74 -4.68 26.30 0.79
CA PHE A 74 -4.00 27.17 1.77
C PHE A 74 -5.02 27.92 2.62
N ASN A 75 -4.65 28.14 3.89
CA ASN A 75 -5.43 29.00 4.76
C ASN A 75 -4.98 30.46 4.61
N PHE A 76 -5.92 31.34 4.26
CA PHE A 76 -5.67 32.76 4.11
C PHE A 76 -6.31 33.54 5.27
N PRO A 77 -5.54 34.36 6.01
CA PRO A 77 -6.10 35.21 7.04
C PRO A 77 -7.05 36.25 6.42
N SER A 78 -8.07 36.65 7.19
CA SER A 78 -9.10 37.60 6.75
C SER A 78 -8.55 38.97 6.35
N SER A 79 -7.38 39.34 6.85
CA SER A 79 -6.63 40.52 6.44
C SER A 79 -5.24 40.14 5.98
N LEU A 80 -5.01 40.17 4.67
CA LEU A 80 -3.67 40.12 4.09
C LEU A 80 -3.15 41.53 3.86
N GLU A 81 -1.84 41.68 3.94
CA GLU A 81 -1.20 42.94 3.64
C GLU A 81 -1.33 43.31 2.16
N GLN A 82 -1.66 44.57 1.89
CA GLN A 82 -1.62 45.13 0.54
C GLN A 82 -0.21 45.63 0.20
N GLY A 83 0.10 45.66 -1.10
CA GLY A 83 1.38 46.16 -1.61
C GLY A 83 2.54 45.23 -1.27
N LEU A 84 2.38 43.93 -1.53
CA LEU A 84 3.42 42.92 -1.38
C LEU A 84 4.49 43.11 -2.48
N ASP A 85 5.75 42.90 -2.11
CA ASP A 85 6.90 42.93 -3.01
C ASP A 85 7.06 41.60 -3.74
N GLU A 86 6.91 40.47 -3.04
CA GLU A 86 6.94 39.13 -3.62
C GLU A 86 5.84 38.24 -3.06
N ILE A 87 5.32 37.35 -3.92
CA ILE A 87 4.40 36.28 -3.57
C ILE A 87 4.95 35.02 -4.24
N LYS A 88 5.32 34.01 -3.46
CA LYS A 88 5.86 32.76 -4.01
C LYS A 88 5.35 31.52 -3.31
N LEU A 89 4.96 30.52 -4.10
CA LEU A 89 4.75 29.15 -3.65
C LEU A 89 6.09 28.42 -3.67
N ILE A 90 6.39 27.71 -2.59
CA ILE A 90 7.61 26.93 -2.43
C ILE A 90 7.23 25.49 -2.10
N LEU A 91 7.67 24.53 -2.90
CA LEU A 91 7.61 23.09 -2.58
C LEU A 91 9.03 22.57 -2.41
N TYR A 92 9.30 21.85 -1.33
CA TYR A 92 10.63 21.33 -1.03
C TYR A 92 10.75 19.88 -1.48
N HIS A 93 11.82 19.55 -2.23
CA HIS A 93 12.03 18.20 -2.71
C HIS A 93 12.21 17.22 -1.54
N ASN A 94 11.59 16.06 -1.65
CA ASN A 94 11.87 14.94 -0.76
C ASN A 94 13.01 14.11 -1.38
N ASN A 95 14.22 14.35 -0.90
CA ASN A 95 15.43 13.68 -1.39
C ASN A 95 15.51 12.19 -1.05
N ASN A 96 14.52 11.64 -0.32
CA ASN A 96 14.40 10.19 -0.11
C ASN A 96 13.60 9.49 -1.22
N LEU A 97 13.15 10.24 -2.23
CA LEU A 97 12.44 9.75 -3.40
C LEU A 97 13.28 9.95 -4.66
N GLU A 98 13.00 9.16 -5.70
CA GLU A 98 13.47 9.44 -7.05
C GLU A 98 12.90 10.79 -7.51
N ASN A 99 13.77 11.65 -8.05
CA ASN A 99 13.43 13.00 -8.46
C ASN A 99 13.97 13.27 -9.87
N ASP A 100 13.15 12.94 -10.85
CA ASP A 100 13.37 13.34 -12.24
C ASP A 100 13.05 14.84 -12.40
N PRO A 101 13.70 15.55 -13.34
CA PRO A 101 13.23 16.85 -13.78
C PRO A 101 11.83 16.72 -14.40
N VAL A 102 10.85 17.42 -13.84
CA VAL A 102 9.46 17.43 -14.32
C VAL A 102 9.02 18.87 -14.54
N THR A 103 8.49 19.14 -15.73
CA THR A 103 7.72 20.36 -15.99
C THR A 103 6.26 20.15 -15.61
N PHE A 104 5.63 21.17 -15.03
CA PHE A 104 4.24 21.10 -14.58
C PHE A 104 3.52 22.42 -14.85
N SER A 105 2.20 22.36 -14.84
CA SER A 105 1.32 23.53 -14.78
C SER A 105 0.59 23.58 -13.45
N ILE A 106 0.22 24.78 -13.02
CA ILE A 106 -0.61 25.02 -11.84
C ILE A 106 -1.93 25.57 -12.33
N HIS A 107 -3.03 24.95 -11.91
CA HIS A 107 -4.39 25.39 -12.18
C HIS A 107 -5.14 25.63 -10.87
N LEU A 108 -6.21 26.41 -10.94
CA LEU A 108 -7.14 26.60 -9.83
C LEU A 108 -8.25 25.56 -9.93
N LEU A 109 -8.57 24.90 -8.81
CA LEU A 109 -9.71 23.99 -8.74
C LEU A 109 -11.02 24.74 -8.90
N THR A 110 -12.02 24.09 -9.48
CA THR A 110 -13.39 24.62 -9.54
C THR A 110 -14.27 24.08 -8.42
N GLU A 111 -13.91 22.92 -7.86
CA GLU A 111 -14.61 22.25 -6.77
C GLU A 111 -13.68 21.99 -5.58
N SER A 112 -14.24 21.90 -4.37
CA SER A 112 -13.47 21.55 -3.16
C SER A 112 -13.23 20.04 -3.05
N PHE A 113 -12.17 19.67 -2.34
CA PHE A 113 -11.81 18.29 -2.02
C PHE A 113 -11.62 18.09 -0.52
N ASP A 114 -11.68 16.83 -0.10
CA ASP A 114 -11.24 16.36 1.22
C ASP A 114 -9.98 15.52 1.04
N GLU A 115 -8.85 15.92 1.63
CA GLU A 115 -7.56 15.24 1.48
C GLU A 115 -7.60 13.76 1.93
N ALA A 116 -8.44 13.43 2.90
CA ALA A 116 -8.55 12.08 3.45
C ALA A 116 -9.39 11.15 2.57
N GLU A 117 -10.09 11.69 1.58
CA GLU A 117 -11.05 10.97 0.74
C GLU A 117 -10.75 11.10 -0.76
N ALA A 118 -10.01 12.14 -1.16
CA ALA A 118 -9.71 12.43 -2.55
C ALA A 118 -8.86 11.32 -3.21
N THR A 119 -9.31 10.89 -4.38
CA THR A 119 -8.64 9.93 -5.26
C THR A 119 -8.65 10.48 -6.70
N TRP A 120 -8.18 9.69 -7.67
CA TRP A 120 -8.25 10.09 -9.07
C TRP A 120 -9.69 10.28 -9.59
N TYR A 121 -10.66 9.55 -9.02
CA TYR A 121 -12.06 9.56 -9.50
C TYR A 121 -13.01 10.28 -8.54
N HIS A 122 -12.65 10.42 -7.27
CA HIS A 122 -13.49 11.02 -6.23
C HIS A 122 -12.82 12.23 -5.58
N ARG A 123 -13.60 13.28 -5.29
CA ARG A 123 -13.14 14.46 -4.52
C ARG A 123 -13.50 14.40 -3.04
N THR A 124 -14.56 13.67 -2.73
CA THR A 124 -15.00 13.28 -1.38
C THR A 124 -15.55 11.86 -1.45
N GLN A 125 -15.93 11.25 -0.32
CA GLN A 125 -16.48 9.90 -0.27
C GLN A 125 -17.76 9.73 -1.11
N THR A 126 -18.51 10.82 -1.33
CA THR A 126 -19.82 10.78 -1.99
C THR A 126 -19.88 11.51 -3.31
N GLU A 127 -18.83 12.22 -3.70
CA GLU A 127 -18.82 13.09 -4.87
C GLU A 127 -17.62 12.78 -5.77
N ASP A 128 -17.92 12.59 -7.05
CA ASP A 128 -16.94 12.31 -8.10
C ASP A 128 -16.37 13.62 -8.65
N TRP A 129 -15.20 13.52 -9.29
CA TRP A 129 -14.78 14.54 -10.24
C TRP A 129 -15.61 14.43 -11.52
N ASP A 130 -15.94 15.55 -12.17
CA ASP A 130 -16.57 15.52 -13.49
C ASP A 130 -15.63 14.88 -14.52
N THR A 131 -14.34 15.15 -14.41
CA THR A 131 -13.27 14.47 -15.17
C THR A 131 -12.20 13.93 -14.23
N GLY A 132 -11.83 12.65 -14.40
CA GLY A 132 -10.80 12.01 -13.58
C GLY A 132 -9.50 12.82 -13.55
N GLY A 133 -8.90 12.93 -12.36
CA GLY A 133 -7.71 13.72 -12.11
C GLY A 133 -7.99 15.16 -11.64
N GLY A 134 -9.22 15.49 -11.25
CA GLY A 134 -9.59 16.77 -10.65
C GLY A 134 -10.30 17.73 -11.60
N ASP A 135 -11.21 18.55 -11.04
CA ASP A 135 -11.93 19.60 -11.77
C ASP A 135 -11.24 20.96 -11.57
N TYR A 136 -10.74 21.53 -12.66
CA TYR A 136 -9.92 22.75 -12.63
C TYR A 136 -10.19 23.67 -13.82
N GLN A 137 -9.79 24.93 -13.68
CA GLN A 137 -9.90 25.94 -14.72
C GLN A 137 -8.99 25.60 -15.91
N GLU A 138 -9.51 25.72 -17.13
CA GLU A 138 -8.80 25.39 -18.37
C GLU A 138 -7.49 26.21 -18.51
N ASP A 139 -7.54 27.50 -18.17
CA ASP A 139 -6.36 28.36 -18.17
C ASP A 139 -5.43 28.03 -17.00
N SER A 140 -4.18 27.69 -17.31
CA SER A 140 -3.14 27.53 -16.29
C SER A 140 -2.82 28.87 -15.65
N LEU A 141 -2.71 28.88 -14.32
CA LEU A 141 -2.22 30.03 -13.56
C LEU A 141 -0.73 30.27 -13.83
N ARG A 142 0.06 29.19 -13.82
CA ARG A 142 1.51 29.20 -14.02
C ARG A 142 2.03 27.90 -14.61
N PHE A 143 3.23 27.97 -15.16
CA PHE A 143 4.08 26.83 -15.48
C PHE A 143 5.35 26.90 -14.64
N GLY A 144 5.94 25.74 -14.38
CA GLY A 144 7.25 25.66 -13.74
C GLY A 144 7.96 24.36 -14.09
N GLU A 145 9.19 24.28 -13.60
CA GLU A 145 10.08 23.13 -13.75
C GLU A 145 10.75 22.86 -12.40
N SER A 146 10.83 21.60 -12.01
CA SER A 146 11.55 21.21 -10.80
C SER A 146 13.06 21.25 -11.07
N GLU A 147 13.73 22.32 -10.63
CA GLU A 147 15.19 22.45 -10.66
C GLU A 147 15.77 22.65 -9.25
N GLY A 148 16.90 22.00 -8.95
CA GLY A 148 17.59 22.14 -7.67
C GLY A 148 16.92 21.39 -6.51
N ASP A 149 16.93 21.98 -5.31
CA ASP A 149 16.42 21.36 -4.07
C ASP A 149 14.96 21.74 -3.74
N SER A 150 14.36 22.63 -4.52
CA SER A 150 13.02 23.15 -4.29
C SER A 150 12.41 23.73 -5.54
N LEU A 151 11.11 23.62 -5.64
CA LEU A 151 10.32 24.36 -6.61
C LEU A 151 9.90 25.72 -6.05
N VAL A 152 10.14 26.79 -6.81
CA VAL A 152 9.67 28.15 -6.45
C VAL A 152 8.89 28.75 -7.60
N VAL A 153 7.62 29.08 -7.36
CA VAL A 153 6.72 29.70 -8.35
C VAL A 153 6.27 31.06 -7.86
N TYR A 154 6.47 32.10 -8.68
CA TYR A 154 6.11 33.48 -8.35
C TYR A 154 4.72 33.85 -8.90
N PHE A 155 3.95 34.53 -8.07
CA PHE A 155 2.64 35.06 -8.41
C PHE A 155 2.62 36.58 -8.31
N ASN A 156 1.68 37.20 -9.03
CA ASN A 156 1.32 38.59 -8.82
C ASN A 156 0.10 38.73 -7.89
N TYR A 157 -0.23 39.97 -7.54
CA TYR A 157 -1.34 40.25 -6.64
C TYR A 157 -2.71 39.81 -7.18
N ILE A 158 -2.93 39.87 -8.49
CA ILE A 158 -4.20 39.45 -9.11
C ILE A 158 -4.37 37.93 -8.96
N GLU A 159 -3.30 37.18 -9.22
CA GLU A 159 -3.29 35.72 -9.09
C GLU A 159 -3.46 35.29 -7.64
N LEU A 160 -2.86 36.01 -6.67
CA LEU A 160 -3.10 35.76 -5.26
C LEU A 160 -4.58 35.90 -4.88
N GLU A 161 -5.28 36.92 -5.39
CA GLU A 161 -6.72 37.07 -5.18
C GLU A 161 -7.53 35.94 -5.84
N GLN A 162 -7.09 35.43 -6.99
CA GLN A 162 -7.70 34.26 -7.62
C GLN A 162 -7.49 32.99 -6.80
N ILE A 163 -6.26 32.73 -6.31
CA ILE A 163 -5.95 31.59 -5.44
C ILE A 163 -6.81 31.63 -4.17
N LYS A 164 -6.95 32.80 -3.55
CA LYS A 164 -7.79 32.98 -2.34
C LYS A 164 -9.27 32.69 -2.58
N ALA A 165 -9.77 32.96 -3.78
CA ALA A 165 -11.16 32.75 -4.14
C ALA A 165 -11.45 31.31 -4.60
N ALA A 166 -10.41 30.54 -4.95
CA ALA A 166 -10.54 29.17 -5.42
C ALA A 166 -10.63 28.18 -4.24
N PRO A 167 -11.35 27.05 -4.40
CA PRO A 167 -11.35 25.95 -3.44
C PRO A 167 -9.98 25.30 -3.20
N GLY A 168 -9.04 25.47 -4.12
CA GLY A 168 -7.67 24.98 -4.01
C GLY A 168 -6.90 25.12 -5.32
N MET A 169 -5.71 24.56 -5.36
CA MET A 169 -4.84 24.49 -6.52
C MET A 169 -4.54 23.03 -6.88
N ILE A 170 -4.31 22.77 -8.15
CA ILE A 170 -3.81 21.50 -8.66
C ILE A 170 -2.52 21.70 -9.45
N ILE A 171 -1.54 20.83 -9.22
CA ILE A 171 -0.28 20.78 -9.97
C ILE A 171 -0.32 19.56 -10.89
N ILE A 172 -0.15 19.79 -12.20
CA ILE A 172 -0.34 18.79 -13.25
C ILE A 172 0.94 18.60 -14.06
N PRO A 173 1.46 17.37 -14.22
CA PRO A 173 2.69 17.11 -14.96
C PRO A 173 2.51 17.29 -16.48
N GLN A 174 3.45 18.00 -17.10
CA GLN A 174 3.44 18.30 -18.54
C GLN A 174 4.31 17.33 -19.34
N ASP A 175 5.39 16.82 -18.77
CA ASP A 175 6.31 15.86 -19.37
C ASP A 175 6.43 14.56 -18.54
N SER A 176 7.32 13.64 -18.96
CA SER A 176 7.49 12.36 -18.30
C SER A 176 8.59 12.40 -17.25
N GLY A 177 8.34 11.75 -16.12
CA GLY A 177 9.21 11.72 -14.95
C GLY A 177 8.36 11.79 -13.69
N PHE A 178 8.96 11.56 -12.54
CA PHE A 178 8.34 11.81 -11.24
C PHE A 178 9.25 12.64 -10.35
N VAL A 179 8.64 13.56 -9.60
CA VAL A 179 9.31 14.34 -8.56
C VAL A 179 8.48 14.30 -7.28
N GLY A 180 9.16 14.08 -6.17
CA GLY A 180 8.57 13.98 -4.85
C GLY A 180 8.85 15.22 -4.01
N PHE A 181 7.83 15.70 -3.31
CA PHE A 181 7.90 16.79 -2.34
C PHE A 181 7.45 16.29 -0.96
N TYR A 182 7.87 17.00 0.08
CA TYR A 182 7.32 16.78 1.42
C TYR A 182 5.84 17.19 1.46
N SER A 183 5.00 16.41 2.15
CA SER A 183 3.62 16.80 2.49
C SER A 183 3.56 17.53 3.84
N ARG A 184 2.37 17.92 4.30
CA ARG A 184 2.14 18.41 5.67
C ARG A 184 2.42 17.35 6.74
N GLU A 185 2.27 16.08 6.40
CA GLU A 185 2.53 14.97 7.32
C GLU A 185 4.04 14.73 7.56
N SER A 186 4.95 15.38 6.80
CA SER A 186 6.38 15.27 7.08
C SER A 186 7.26 16.44 6.63
N GLY A 187 8.42 16.59 7.27
CA GLY A 187 9.49 17.46 6.76
C GLY A 187 9.12 18.94 6.65
N LYS A 188 9.24 19.49 5.43
CA LYS A 188 8.98 20.91 5.12
C LYS A 188 7.82 21.01 4.13
N PRO A 189 6.59 21.29 4.59
CA PRO A 189 5.42 21.31 3.71
C PRO A 189 5.51 22.43 2.67
N PRO A 190 4.70 22.34 1.60
CA PRO A 190 4.45 23.46 0.71
C PRO A 190 3.99 24.70 1.47
N ILE A 191 4.51 25.87 1.07
CA ILE A 191 4.16 27.15 1.68
C ILE A 191 3.93 28.21 0.62
N ILE A 192 3.07 29.19 0.92
CA ILE A 192 3.08 30.47 0.22
C ILE A 192 3.79 31.49 1.10
N GLN A 193 4.86 32.09 0.57
CA GLN A 193 5.61 33.15 1.21
C GLN A 193 5.19 34.50 0.61
N LEU A 194 4.78 35.42 1.48
CA LEU A 194 4.47 36.81 1.16
C LEU A 194 5.57 37.70 1.73
N ILE A 195 6.14 38.59 0.91
CA ILE A 195 7.23 39.46 1.32
C ILE A 195 6.80 40.92 1.14
N LYS A 196 7.07 41.74 2.16
CA LYS A 196 6.87 43.18 2.10
C LYS A 196 7.89 43.91 2.98
N ASN A 197 8.64 44.85 2.41
CA ASN A 197 9.69 45.59 3.12
C ASN A 197 10.63 44.66 3.90
N ASP A 198 11.06 43.56 3.27
CA ASP A 198 11.88 42.48 3.86
C ASP A 198 11.21 41.67 4.99
N GLU A 199 9.96 41.98 5.37
CA GLU A 199 9.18 41.16 6.30
C GLU A 199 8.54 39.98 5.57
N VAL A 200 8.64 38.80 6.18
CA VAL A 200 8.17 37.54 5.60
C VAL A 200 6.94 37.04 6.36
N THR A 201 5.82 36.90 5.67
CA THR A 201 4.64 36.19 6.15
C THR A 201 4.53 34.83 5.45
N ILE A 202 4.35 33.76 6.22
CA ILE A 202 4.17 32.41 5.69
C ILE A 202 2.71 32.00 5.83
N LEU A 203 2.11 31.59 4.73
CA LEU A 203 0.80 30.94 4.71
C LEU A 203 0.98 29.42 4.70
N THR A 204 0.29 28.76 5.61
CA THR A 204 0.34 27.31 5.79
C THR A 204 -0.76 26.62 4.99
N LEU A 205 -0.50 25.37 4.62
CA LEU A 205 -1.52 24.49 4.06
C LEU A 205 -2.66 24.26 5.05
N ASP A 206 -3.87 24.25 4.51
CA ASP A 206 -5.08 23.76 5.14
C ASP A 206 -5.24 22.27 4.83
N ASP A 207 -5.13 21.88 3.55
CA ASP A 207 -5.19 20.49 3.09
C ASP A 207 -4.13 20.23 2.00
N ASP A 208 -3.55 19.03 1.96
CA ASP A 208 -2.71 18.57 0.87
C ASP A 208 -2.82 17.06 0.62
N CYS A 209 -2.86 16.68 -0.66
CA CYS A 209 -2.73 15.28 -1.05
C CYS A 209 -2.19 15.19 -2.48
N HIS A 210 -1.83 13.98 -2.90
CA HIS A 210 -1.67 13.69 -4.32
C HIS A 210 -2.71 12.65 -4.74
N ILE A 211 -3.20 12.77 -5.96
CA ILE A 211 -4.10 11.80 -6.58
C ILE A 211 -3.36 11.10 -7.70
N LEU A 212 -3.68 9.83 -7.91
CA LEU A 212 -2.93 8.95 -8.80
C LEU A 212 -3.85 8.02 -9.56
N THR A 213 -3.58 7.88 -10.85
CA THR A 213 -4.02 6.74 -11.66
C THR A 213 -2.82 5.92 -12.12
N GLY A 214 -3.07 4.67 -12.48
CA GLY A 214 -2.04 3.71 -12.89
C GLY A 214 -2.59 2.63 -13.83
N PRO A 215 -1.71 1.70 -14.25
CA PRO A 215 -2.07 0.61 -15.14
C PRO A 215 -3.10 -0.32 -14.50
N THR A 216 -4.01 -0.82 -15.34
CA THR A 216 -4.94 -1.88 -14.95
C THR A 216 -4.31 -3.25 -15.24
N PRO A 217 -4.13 -4.12 -14.23
CA PRO A 217 -3.57 -5.44 -14.45
C PRO A 217 -4.50 -6.28 -15.32
N TYR A 218 -3.94 -7.07 -16.22
CA TYR A 218 -4.74 -8.09 -16.90
C TYR A 218 -5.16 -9.18 -15.89
N PRO A 219 -6.30 -9.86 -16.08
CA PRO A 219 -6.79 -10.87 -15.12
C PRO A 219 -5.83 -12.03 -14.84
N THR A 220 -4.84 -12.26 -15.71
CA THR A 220 -3.82 -13.31 -15.56
C THR A 220 -2.52 -12.81 -14.96
N GLU A 221 -2.44 -11.53 -14.59
CA GLU A 221 -1.24 -10.92 -14.05
C GLU A 221 -1.36 -10.73 -12.55
N ASP A 222 -0.23 -10.99 -11.89
CA ASP A 222 -0.11 -10.88 -10.45
C ASP A 222 0.66 -9.61 -10.09
N TRP A 223 0.01 -8.68 -9.40
CA TRP A 223 0.62 -7.40 -9.04
C TRP A 223 0.42 -7.10 -7.55
N ILE A 224 1.39 -6.38 -6.98
CA ILE A 224 1.25 -5.67 -5.71
C ILE A 224 1.67 -4.22 -5.88
N GLY A 225 1.12 -3.31 -5.09
CA GLY A 225 1.48 -1.90 -5.20
C GLY A 225 0.89 -0.96 -4.16
N SER A 226 1.44 0.24 -4.14
CA SER A 226 1.10 1.36 -3.26
C SER A 226 0.88 2.64 -4.08
N GLY A 227 0.16 3.61 -3.50
CA GLY A 227 -0.37 4.78 -4.18
C GLY A 227 -1.69 4.41 -4.87
N MET A 228 -1.60 3.60 -5.91
CA MET A 228 -2.72 2.80 -6.40
C MET A 228 -2.54 1.42 -5.78
N ALA A 229 -3.47 1.03 -4.90
CA ALA A 229 -3.29 -0.17 -4.12
C ALA A 229 -3.57 -1.39 -5.01
N TYR A 230 -2.60 -2.29 -5.10
CA TYR A 230 -2.77 -3.60 -5.72
C TYR A 230 -2.47 -4.66 -4.67
N ARG A 231 -3.36 -5.64 -4.54
CA ARG A 231 -3.22 -6.79 -3.64
C ARG A 231 -3.28 -8.06 -4.46
N ASN A 232 -2.25 -8.89 -4.35
CA ASN A 232 -2.26 -10.20 -4.98
C ASN A 232 -2.83 -11.23 -4.01
N TYR A 233 -3.98 -11.78 -4.36
CA TYR A 233 -4.56 -12.92 -3.68
C TYR A 233 -3.90 -14.21 -4.17
N VAL A 234 -3.54 -15.09 -3.24
CA VAL A 234 -3.01 -16.41 -3.54
C VAL A 234 -3.67 -17.45 -2.65
N LYS A 235 -4.07 -18.57 -3.26
CA LYS A 235 -4.59 -19.74 -2.56
C LYS A 235 -3.83 -20.99 -2.94
N PHE A 236 -3.41 -21.74 -1.92
CA PHE A 236 -2.81 -23.07 -2.05
C PHE A 236 -3.81 -24.13 -1.58
N LEU A 237 -3.79 -25.30 -2.21
CA LEU A 237 -4.49 -26.48 -1.72
C LEU A 237 -3.51 -27.30 -0.88
N PHE A 238 -3.80 -27.41 0.41
CA PHE A 238 -3.05 -28.26 1.35
C PHE A 238 -3.54 -29.71 1.36
N ASP A 239 -4.61 -29.95 0.58
CA ASP A 239 -5.42 -31.15 0.60
C ASP A 239 -4.56 -32.39 0.32
N THR A 240 -4.68 -33.36 1.22
CA THR A 240 -4.01 -34.68 1.30
C THR A 240 -2.63 -34.75 1.96
N LEU A 241 -1.72 -33.80 1.75
CA LEU A 241 -0.34 -33.96 2.28
C LEU A 241 -0.20 -33.56 3.75
N LEU A 242 -0.85 -32.48 4.16
CA LEU A 242 -0.66 -31.90 5.49
C LEU A 242 -1.88 -32.04 6.39
N VAL A 243 -3.08 -32.25 5.82
CA VAL A 243 -4.35 -32.30 6.56
C VAL A 243 -4.72 -33.71 7.02
N ASP A 244 -4.18 -34.76 6.39
CA ASP A 244 -4.61 -36.15 6.65
C ASP A 244 -4.15 -36.71 8.02
N ASP A 245 -3.24 -36.03 8.72
CA ASP A 245 -2.79 -36.42 10.07
C ASP A 245 -2.93 -35.22 11.02
N ASP A 246 -3.88 -35.29 11.95
CA ASP A 246 -4.27 -34.25 12.94
C ASP A 246 -3.12 -33.75 13.87
N ASP A 247 -1.89 -34.23 13.70
CA ASP A 247 -0.76 -33.97 14.61
C ASP A 247 0.53 -33.52 13.89
N LYS A 248 0.45 -33.11 12.61
CA LYS A 248 1.60 -32.51 11.90
C LYS A 248 1.89 -31.11 12.44
N LYS A 249 3.13 -30.89 12.89
CA LYS A 249 3.62 -29.56 13.27
C LYS A 249 4.44 -28.95 12.14
N VAL A 250 4.03 -27.78 11.69
CA VAL A 250 4.80 -26.97 10.75
C VAL A 250 5.93 -26.29 11.53
N VAL A 251 7.14 -26.46 11.04
CA VAL A 251 8.36 -25.85 11.62
C VAL A 251 8.95 -24.80 10.69
N PHE A 252 8.47 -24.73 9.45
CA PHE A 252 8.94 -23.83 8.42
C PHE A 252 7.83 -23.65 7.37
N ALA A 253 7.54 -22.42 6.96
CA ALA A 253 6.79 -22.19 5.73
C ALA A 253 7.19 -20.86 5.09
N GLU A 254 7.76 -20.93 3.89
CA GLU A 254 8.20 -19.75 3.14
C GLU A 254 7.42 -19.63 1.83
N LEU A 255 6.81 -18.47 1.66
CA LEU A 255 6.23 -18.04 0.40
C LEU A 255 7.28 -17.26 -0.37
N THR A 256 7.61 -17.75 -1.55
CA THR A 256 8.53 -17.09 -2.49
C THR A 256 7.79 -16.62 -3.73
N VAL A 257 8.15 -15.44 -4.22
CA VAL A 257 7.65 -14.85 -5.47
C VAL A 257 8.81 -14.18 -6.20
N LYS A 258 8.71 -14.08 -7.53
CA LYS A 258 9.72 -13.43 -8.36
C LYS A 258 9.15 -12.20 -9.06
N PRO A 259 9.77 -11.03 -8.93
CA PRO A 259 9.38 -9.87 -9.72
C PRO A 259 9.81 -10.04 -11.18
N SER A 260 8.96 -9.61 -12.10
CA SER A 260 9.27 -9.44 -13.52
C SER A 260 9.51 -7.98 -13.88
N GLU A 261 8.81 -7.07 -13.20
CA GLU A 261 8.93 -5.63 -13.35
C GLU A 261 8.70 -4.98 -11.99
N VAL A 262 9.55 -4.02 -11.65
CA VAL A 262 9.46 -3.23 -10.41
C VAL A 262 9.56 -1.76 -10.78
N PHE A 263 8.59 -0.99 -10.33
CA PHE A 263 8.60 0.46 -10.35
C PHE A 263 8.46 0.96 -8.92
N GLY A 264 9.28 1.92 -8.51
CA GLY A 264 9.15 2.50 -7.19
C GLY A 264 9.91 3.80 -7.07
N MET A 265 9.33 4.73 -6.32
CA MET A 265 9.96 6.01 -6.02
C MET A 265 11.12 5.89 -5.02
N ARG A 266 11.46 4.68 -4.55
CA ARG A 266 12.52 4.41 -3.55
C ARG A 266 13.33 3.20 -3.95
N ASP A 267 14.54 3.11 -3.39
CA ASP A 267 15.42 1.95 -3.52
C ASP A 267 14.90 0.68 -2.82
N THR A 268 13.86 0.81 -1.98
CA THR A 268 13.33 -0.30 -1.19
C THR A 268 11.82 -0.25 -1.08
N ILE A 269 11.20 -1.43 -1.03
CA ILE A 269 9.77 -1.64 -0.80
C ILE A 269 9.55 -2.55 0.41
N GLU A 270 8.39 -2.46 1.02
CA GLU A 270 7.98 -3.33 2.12
C GLU A 270 6.79 -4.17 1.67
N ILE A 271 6.94 -5.49 1.69
CA ILE A 271 5.91 -6.45 1.28
C ILE A 271 5.36 -7.12 2.53
N ALA A 272 4.04 -7.17 2.61
CA ALA A 272 3.29 -7.71 3.73
C ALA A 272 2.38 -8.87 3.29
N VAL A 273 2.08 -9.76 4.23
CA VAL A 273 1.11 -10.85 4.03
C VAL A 273 0.05 -10.84 5.13
N ARG A 274 -1.21 -11.04 4.73
CA ARG A 274 -2.35 -11.27 5.64
C ARG A 274 -3.22 -12.41 5.16
N GLN A 275 -3.75 -13.20 6.08
CA GLN A 275 -4.72 -14.25 5.76
C GLN A 275 -6.10 -13.63 5.50
N LEU A 276 -6.85 -14.19 4.56
CA LEU A 276 -8.27 -13.91 4.42
C LEU A 276 -9.07 -14.64 5.51
N LEU A 277 -10.03 -13.95 6.13
CA LEU A 277 -10.90 -14.52 7.16
C LEU A 277 -12.18 -15.14 6.60
N GLU A 278 -12.48 -14.87 5.34
CA GLU A 278 -13.61 -15.41 4.58
C GLU A 278 -13.23 -15.54 3.09
N PRO A 279 -14.03 -16.22 2.25
CA PRO A 279 -13.74 -16.35 0.82
C PRO A 279 -13.54 -14.98 0.16
N LEU A 280 -12.63 -14.90 -0.82
CA LEU A 280 -12.42 -13.69 -1.61
C LEU A 280 -13.74 -13.24 -2.26
N ASP A 281 -14.15 -12.00 -1.98
CA ASP A 281 -15.27 -11.32 -2.62
C ASP A 281 -14.75 -10.13 -3.44
N ASP A 282 -14.03 -9.21 -2.78
CA ASP A 282 -13.43 -8.02 -3.39
C ASP A 282 -12.16 -7.54 -2.65
N PHE A 283 -11.66 -6.36 -3.03
CA PHE A 283 -10.51 -5.70 -2.40
C PHE A 283 -10.65 -5.51 -0.89
N ASP A 284 -11.87 -5.30 -0.38
CA ASP A 284 -12.16 -5.00 1.03
C ASP A 284 -12.48 -6.27 1.85
N THR A 285 -12.32 -7.47 1.25
CA THR A 285 -12.47 -8.76 1.93
C THR A 285 -11.71 -8.76 3.28
N PRO A 286 -12.36 -9.11 4.40
CA PRO A 286 -11.77 -9.12 5.73
C PRO A 286 -10.50 -9.96 5.84
N THR A 287 -9.48 -9.37 6.47
CA THR A 287 -8.18 -10.02 6.67
C THR A 287 -7.79 -10.12 8.14
N SER A 288 -6.91 -11.07 8.43
CA SER A 288 -6.28 -11.22 9.74
C SER A 288 -5.34 -10.04 10.05
N PRO A 289 -4.85 -9.95 11.30
CA PRO A 289 -3.61 -9.22 11.56
C PRO A 289 -2.47 -9.70 10.65
N LEU A 290 -1.47 -8.84 10.51
CA LEU A 290 -0.26 -9.10 9.74
C LEU A 290 0.38 -10.45 10.11
N ILE A 291 0.68 -11.27 9.10
CA ILE A 291 1.43 -12.53 9.26
C ILE A 291 2.92 -12.23 9.28
N ASP A 292 3.38 -11.53 8.24
CA ASP A 292 4.77 -11.12 8.04
C ASP A 292 4.83 -9.79 7.28
N LEU A 293 5.90 -9.04 7.51
CA LEU A 293 6.24 -7.78 6.85
C LEU A 293 7.75 -7.74 6.71
N LYS A 294 8.22 -7.60 5.47
CA LYS A 294 9.65 -7.59 5.18
C LYS A 294 10.00 -6.55 4.15
N LYS A 295 11.14 -5.92 4.38
CA LYS A 295 11.74 -4.92 3.50
C LYS A 295 12.65 -5.59 2.48
N PHE A 296 12.50 -5.20 1.23
CA PHE A 296 13.26 -5.68 0.08
C PHE A 296 13.87 -4.51 -0.68
N ALA A 297 15.01 -4.74 -1.33
CA ALA A 297 15.53 -3.81 -2.31
C ALA A 297 14.74 -3.96 -3.63
N ILE A 298 14.59 -2.88 -4.39
CA ILE A 298 13.86 -2.94 -5.67
C ILE A 298 14.55 -3.83 -6.73
N ASP A 299 15.84 -4.10 -6.57
CA ASP A 299 16.64 -4.97 -7.46
C ASP A 299 16.74 -6.42 -6.95
N ASP A 300 16.09 -6.76 -5.83
CA ASP A 300 15.99 -8.14 -5.37
C ASP A 300 15.24 -8.99 -6.40
N THR A 301 15.79 -10.18 -6.68
CA THR A 301 15.27 -11.09 -7.72
C THR A 301 14.27 -12.12 -7.20
N ILE A 302 14.14 -12.23 -5.88
CA ILE A 302 13.22 -13.15 -5.19
C ILE A 302 12.79 -12.46 -3.89
N PHE A 303 11.48 -12.43 -3.66
CA PHE A 303 10.93 -12.03 -2.35
C PHE A 303 10.51 -13.27 -1.58
N THR A 304 10.84 -13.32 -0.29
CA THR A 304 10.57 -14.47 0.59
C THR A 304 9.96 -14.00 1.89
N LEU A 305 8.75 -14.50 2.18
CA LEU A 305 7.90 -14.12 3.31
C LEU A 305 7.61 -15.36 4.16
N ASP A 306 7.64 -15.21 5.49
CA ASP A 306 7.34 -16.28 6.44
C ASP A 306 5.82 -16.39 6.63
N VAL A 307 5.25 -17.55 6.29
CA VAL A 307 3.80 -17.80 6.41
C VAL A 307 3.48 -18.99 7.32
N ILE A 308 4.42 -19.37 8.19
CA ILE A 308 4.30 -20.55 9.08
C ILE A 308 3.00 -20.57 9.89
N LYS A 309 2.62 -19.42 10.44
CA LYS A 309 1.40 -19.28 11.26
C LYS A 309 0.13 -19.57 10.48
N HIS A 310 0.08 -19.13 9.22
CA HIS A 310 -1.07 -19.36 8.36
C HIS A 310 -1.18 -20.83 7.96
N VAL A 311 -0.06 -21.43 7.53
CA VAL A 311 -0.03 -22.84 7.14
C VAL A 311 -0.39 -23.75 8.31
N GLN A 312 0.16 -23.52 9.51
CA GLN A 312 -0.23 -24.27 10.71
C GLN A 312 -1.73 -24.15 10.99
N LYS A 313 -2.28 -22.93 10.95
CA LYS A 313 -3.72 -22.73 11.18
C LYS A 313 -4.59 -23.41 10.12
N ALA A 314 -4.16 -23.43 8.86
CA ALA A 314 -4.88 -24.11 7.79
C ALA A 314 -4.86 -25.64 7.96
N ILE A 315 -3.81 -26.21 8.58
CA ILE A 315 -3.78 -27.63 8.96
C ILE A 315 -4.73 -27.90 10.13
N ASP A 316 -4.64 -27.08 11.18
CA ASP A 316 -5.46 -27.25 12.40
C ASP A 316 -6.96 -27.04 12.11
N TYR A 317 -7.27 -26.17 11.14
CA TYR A 317 -8.63 -25.79 10.75
C TYR A 317 -8.77 -25.70 9.22
N PRO A 318 -8.92 -26.84 8.51
CA PRO A 318 -8.93 -26.89 7.04
C PRO A 318 -9.99 -26.00 6.37
N ASP A 319 -11.18 -25.92 6.97
CA ASP A 319 -12.28 -25.08 6.46
C ASP A 319 -11.99 -23.57 6.55
N SER A 320 -10.91 -23.17 7.23
CA SER A 320 -10.47 -21.77 7.34
C SER A 320 -9.44 -21.34 6.27
N ASN A 321 -9.09 -22.24 5.34
CA ASN A 321 -8.17 -21.93 4.25
C ASN A 321 -8.83 -21.12 3.13
N PHE A 322 -8.95 -19.82 3.37
CA PHE A 322 -9.40 -18.85 2.39
C PHE A 322 -8.27 -18.24 1.56
N GLY A 323 -7.00 -18.58 1.81
CA GLY A 323 -5.83 -17.98 1.16
C GLY A 323 -5.32 -16.71 1.87
N PHE A 324 -4.46 -15.96 1.19
CA PHE A 324 -3.86 -14.72 1.71
C PHE A 324 -3.72 -13.64 0.65
N PHE A 325 -3.67 -12.38 1.10
CA PHE A 325 -3.21 -11.25 0.31
C PHE A 325 -1.73 -10.99 0.56
N ILE A 326 -1.00 -10.78 -0.53
CA ILE A 326 0.33 -10.18 -0.60
C ILE A 326 0.13 -8.75 -1.09
N TYR A 327 0.76 -7.77 -0.45
CA TYR A 327 0.58 -6.35 -0.79
C TYR A 327 1.78 -5.51 -0.35
N LEU A 328 1.92 -4.31 -0.92
CA LEU A 328 2.89 -3.34 -0.41
C LEU A 328 2.32 -2.65 0.83
N SER A 329 3.13 -2.49 1.87
CA SER A 329 2.73 -1.83 3.11
C SER A 329 3.72 -0.73 3.47
N PRO A 330 3.26 0.47 3.86
CA PRO A 330 1.89 0.99 3.75
C PRO A 330 1.44 1.22 2.30
N GLU A 331 0.15 0.95 2.01
CA GLU A 331 -0.42 1.14 0.66
C GLU A 331 -0.58 2.63 0.31
N ASN A 332 -0.85 3.48 1.30
CA ASN A 332 -1.18 4.90 1.14
C ASN A 332 0.04 5.85 1.23
N TYR A 333 1.24 5.36 0.94
CA TYR A 333 2.47 6.07 1.23
C TYR A 333 3.18 6.59 -0.02
N ASP A 334 3.71 5.70 -0.85
CA ASP A 334 4.45 6.06 -2.06
C ASP A 334 3.88 5.40 -3.30
N ILE A 335 4.25 5.91 -4.48
CA ILE A 335 3.94 5.27 -5.74
C ILE A 335 4.95 4.14 -5.97
N SER A 336 4.49 2.89 -5.94
CA SER A 336 5.33 1.73 -6.25
C SER A 336 4.48 0.57 -6.72
N THR A 337 4.99 -0.21 -7.65
CA THR A 337 4.36 -1.44 -8.13
C THR A 337 5.38 -2.51 -8.41
N VAL A 338 4.94 -3.75 -8.18
CA VAL A 338 5.68 -4.95 -8.53
C VAL A 338 4.74 -5.85 -9.30
N LYS A 339 5.13 -6.20 -10.52
CA LYS A 339 4.49 -7.24 -11.32
C LYS A 339 5.29 -8.52 -11.16
N PHE A 340 4.65 -9.60 -10.72
CA PHE A 340 5.31 -10.89 -10.57
C PHE A 340 5.43 -11.64 -11.90
N GLU A 341 6.46 -12.46 -12.01
CA GLU A 341 6.58 -13.45 -13.08
C GLU A 341 5.40 -14.44 -13.01
N ALA A 342 4.87 -14.83 -14.17
CA ALA A 342 3.79 -15.79 -14.25
C ALA A 342 4.17 -17.13 -13.59
N VAL A 343 3.30 -17.66 -12.72
CA VAL A 343 3.51 -18.93 -12.00
C VAL A 343 4.75 -18.89 -11.08
N SER A 344 5.17 -17.72 -10.60
CA SER A 344 6.33 -17.60 -9.70
C SER A 344 6.04 -17.81 -8.23
N HIS A 345 4.76 -17.76 -7.83
CA HIS A 345 4.34 -18.07 -6.47
C HIS A 345 4.67 -19.51 -6.13
N HIS A 346 5.42 -19.69 -5.05
CA HIS A 346 5.84 -21.01 -4.59
C HIS A 346 5.88 -21.02 -3.08
N LEU A 347 5.26 -22.04 -2.48
CA LEU A 347 5.22 -22.21 -1.03
C LEU A 347 5.97 -23.48 -0.66
N THR A 348 7.05 -23.33 0.09
CA THR A 348 7.78 -24.47 0.66
C THR A 348 7.41 -24.62 2.13
N VAL A 349 6.96 -25.81 2.52
CA VAL A 349 6.55 -26.12 3.89
C VAL A 349 7.41 -27.23 4.44
N GLY A 350 8.04 -26.97 5.58
CA GLY A 350 8.73 -27.95 6.40
C GLY A 350 7.86 -28.37 7.58
N TYR A 351 7.59 -29.66 7.72
CA TYR A 351 6.77 -30.20 8.80
C TYR A 351 7.41 -31.42 9.45
N ILE A 352 7.02 -31.69 10.68
CA ILE A 352 7.40 -32.88 11.44
C ILE A 352 6.15 -33.71 11.73
N LEU A 353 6.31 -35.03 11.63
CA LEU A 353 5.28 -35.98 12.03
C LEU A 353 5.22 -36.07 13.56
N PRO A 354 4.05 -36.41 14.14
CA PRO A 354 3.99 -36.78 15.53
C PRO A 354 4.91 -37.99 15.78
N PRO A 355 5.51 -38.09 16.97
CA PRO A 355 6.27 -39.27 17.36
C PRO A 355 5.34 -40.49 17.42
N ASP A 356 5.86 -41.67 17.00
CA ASP A 356 5.11 -42.93 17.03
C ASP A 356 4.48 -43.19 18.42
N GLU A 357 3.19 -43.55 18.44
CA GLU A 357 2.51 -43.98 19.66
C GLU A 357 3.22 -45.20 20.27
N ARG A 358 3.48 -45.18 21.58
CA ARG A 358 4.15 -46.27 22.31
C ARG A 358 3.26 -47.45 22.62
#